data_AF-A0AAP9Y198-F1
#
_entry.id   AF-A0AAP9Y198-F1
#
_cell.length_a   1.000
_cell.length_b   1.000
_cell.length_c   1.000
_cell.angle_alpha   90.00
_cell.angle_beta   90.00
_cell.angle_gamma   90.00
#
_symmetry.space_group_name_H-M   'P 1'
#
loop_
_entity.id
_entity.type
_entity.pdbx_description
1 polymer ?
#
loop_
_entity_poly.entity_id
_entity_poly.type
_entity_poly.pdbx_seq_one_letter_code
_entity_poly.pdbx_strand_id
1 'polypeptide(L)'
;MPNMTLNRKLTSMIAILWIGLLLIAGFGAWHARSSMIDQRRAALSALVSEAYGVADHYYQLAQQHTLSEDEAKKRALEAISAMRYGSDGYVYVNDSQPVMIMHPIKPQLNGTNLANLTDPNGIHVFLETVKAGNQAGPGEVGYVSYQWPKSR
;
A
#
# COMPACT_ATOMS: atom_id res chain seq x y z
N MET A 1 -4.27 13.17 58.50
CA MET A 1 -4.51 13.33 57.04
C MET A 1 -5.67 14.31 56.89
N PRO A 2 -5.49 15.48 56.25
CA PRO A 2 -6.57 16.47 56.19
C PRO A 2 -7.77 15.88 55.44
N ASN A 3 -8.92 15.82 56.11
CA ASN A 3 -10.15 15.26 55.56
C ASN A 3 -10.62 16.10 54.38
N MET A 4 -10.53 15.57 53.16
CA MET A 4 -11.10 16.21 51.97
C MET A 4 -12.62 16.39 52.15
N THR A 5 -13.14 17.57 51.80
CA THR A 5 -14.59 17.84 51.78
C THR A 5 -15.28 16.86 50.83
N LEU A 6 -16.51 16.44 51.16
CA LEU A 6 -17.29 15.44 50.41
C LEU A 6 -17.33 15.73 48.90
N ASN A 7 -17.51 16.99 48.52
CA ASN A 7 -17.52 17.44 47.13
C ASN A 7 -16.19 17.16 46.42
N ARG A 8 -15.05 17.39 47.08
CA ARG A 8 -13.72 17.17 46.49
C ARG A 8 -13.42 15.69 46.27
N LYS A 9 -13.92 14.82 47.16
CA LYS A 9 -13.84 13.36 46.99
C LYS A 9 -14.67 12.92 45.77
N LEU A 10 -15.92 13.37 45.69
CA LEU A 10 -16.82 13.00 44.59
C LEU A 10 -16.29 13.46 43.22
N THR A 11 -15.79 14.71 43.13
CA THR A 11 -15.20 15.23 41.88
C THR A 11 -13.93 14.48 41.48
N SER A 12 -13.09 14.06 42.44
CA SER A 12 -11.88 13.30 42.13
C SER A 12 -12.18 11.92 41.56
N MET A 13 -13.22 11.23 42.09
CA MET A 13 -13.64 9.93 41.56
C MET A 13 -14.20 10.05 40.14
N ILE A 14 -15.02 11.08 39.89
CA ILE A 14 -15.55 11.37 38.55
C ILE A 14 -14.40 11.71 37.59
N ALA A 15 -13.43 12.51 38.01
CA ALA A 15 -12.27 12.84 37.18
C ALA A 15 -11.45 11.60 36.81
N ILE A 16 -11.20 10.70 37.77
CA ILE A 16 -10.49 9.43 37.51
C ILE A 16 -11.26 8.55 36.52
N LEU A 17 -12.59 8.47 36.65
CA LEU A 17 -13.43 7.74 35.71
C LEU A 17 -13.34 8.31 34.29
N TRP A 18 -13.42 9.64 34.13
CA TRP A 18 -13.27 10.28 32.83
C TRP A 18 -11.89 10.06 32.22
N ILE A 19 -10.83 10.13 33.03
CA ILE A 19 -9.46 9.83 32.57
C ILE A 19 -9.39 8.38 32.09
N GLY A 20 -9.92 7.42 32.85
CA GLY A 20 -9.97 6.01 32.46
C GLY A 20 -10.72 5.80 31.15
N LEU A 21 -11.89 6.44 31.00
CA LEU A 21 -12.68 6.37 29.77
C LEU A 21 -11.93 6.93 28.56
N LEU A 22 -11.28 8.09 28.70
CA LEU A 22 -10.49 8.70 27.63
C LEU A 22 -9.28 7.84 27.24
N LEU A 23 -8.62 7.20 28.21
CA LEU A 23 -7.51 6.30 27.94
C LEU A 23 -7.97 5.05 27.18
N ILE A 24 -9.08 4.42 27.58
CA ILE A 24 -9.64 3.26 26.89
C ILE A 24 -10.07 3.64 25.47
N ALA A 25 -10.77 4.77 25.30
CA ALA A 25 -11.20 5.25 23.99
C ALA A 25 -10.00 5.56 23.08
N GLY A 26 -8.96 6.22 23.60
CA GLY A 26 -7.73 6.52 22.87
C GLY A 26 -6.98 5.26 22.46
N PHE A 27 -6.81 4.30 23.38
CA PHE A 27 -6.18 3.02 23.08
C PHE A 27 -6.98 2.20 22.06
N GLY A 28 -8.31 2.14 22.22
CA GLY A 28 -9.20 1.46 21.29
C GLY A 28 -9.12 2.05 19.89
N ALA A 29 -9.13 3.38 19.76
CA ALA A 29 -8.98 4.06 18.48
C ALA A 29 -7.61 3.81 17.83
N TRP A 30 -6.54 3.82 18.63
CA TRP A 30 -5.19 3.49 18.15
C TRP A 30 -5.11 2.05 17.64
N HIS A 31 -5.61 1.11 18.43
CA HIS A 31 -5.60 -0.31 18.08
C HIS A 31 -6.42 -0.60 16.83
N ALA A 32 -7.64 -0.03 16.74
CA ALA A 32 -8.48 -0.13 15.55
C ALA A 32 -7.77 0.43 14.31
N ARG A 33 -7.12 1.60 14.43
CA ARG A 33 -6.34 2.19 13.33
C ARG A 33 -5.19 1.30 12.89
N SER A 34 -4.41 0.76 13.83
CA SER A 34 -3.30 -0.15 13.52
C SER A 34 -3.79 -1.39 12.78
N SER A 35 -4.82 -2.04 13.34
CA SER A 35 -5.41 -3.24 12.74
C SER A 35 -5.94 -2.99 11.33
N MET A 36 -6.61 -1.86 11.09
CA MET A 36 -7.09 -1.50 9.74
C MET A 36 -5.94 -1.29 8.74
N ILE A 37 -4.82 -0.70 9.17
CA ILE A 37 -3.65 -0.52 8.30
C ILE A 37 -3.02 -1.87 7.97
N ASP A 38 -2.88 -2.76 8.96
CA ASP A 38 -2.29 -4.08 8.77
C ASP A 38 -3.16 -4.95 7.84
N GLN A 39 -4.48 -4.90 7.99
CA GLN A 39 -5.41 -5.57 7.08
C GLN A 39 -5.31 -5.04 5.64
N ARG A 40 -5.21 -3.71 5.47
CA ARG A 40 -5.01 -3.11 4.14
C ARG A 40 -3.69 -3.55 3.52
N ARG A 41 -2.62 -3.60 4.30
CA ARG A 41 -1.31 -4.10 3.85
C ARG A 41 -1.39 -5.55 3.38
N ALA A 42 -2.01 -6.42 4.18
CA ALA A 42 -2.21 -7.83 3.81
C ALA A 42 -3.01 -7.98 2.50
N ALA A 43 -4.08 -7.19 2.31
CA ALA A 43 -4.85 -7.20 1.08
C ALA A 43 -4.04 -6.73 -0.14
N LEU A 44 -3.22 -5.68 0.01
CA LEU A 44 -2.31 -5.23 -1.05
C LEU A 44 -1.24 -6.28 -1.37
N SER A 45 -0.70 -6.95 -0.35
CA SER A 45 0.25 -8.05 -0.54
C SER A 45 -0.36 -9.17 -1.37
N ALA A 46 -1.58 -9.60 -1.04
CA ALA A 46 -2.28 -10.64 -1.78
C ALA A 46 -2.50 -10.25 -3.24
N LEU A 47 -2.95 -9.01 -3.50
CA LEU A 47 -3.14 -8.49 -4.85
C LEU A 47 -1.84 -8.48 -5.66
N VAL A 48 -0.73 -8.06 -5.05
CA VAL A 48 0.59 -8.05 -5.70
C VAL A 48 1.08 -9.48 -5.96
N SER A 49 0.87 -10.41 -5.03
CA SER A 49 1.21 -11.82 -5.22
C SER A 49 0.38 -12.47 -6.35
N GLU A 50 -0.89 -12.14 -6.47
CA GLU A 50 -1.75 -12.59 -7.58
C GLU A 50 -1.25 -12.02 -8.92
N ALA A 51 -0.94 -10.72 -8.98
CA ALA A 51 -0.39 -10.08 -10.18
C ALA A 51 0.97 -10.69 -10.57
N TYR A 52 1.81 -11.00 -9.58
CA TYR A 52 3.07 -11.70 -9.79
C TYR A 52 2.83 -13.12 -10.35
N GLY A 53 1.85 -13.85 -9.84
CA GLY A 53 1.48 -15.17 -10.37
C GLY A 53 1.06 -15.12 -11.84
N VAL A 54 0.33 -14.07 -12.25
CA VAL A 54 0.01 -13.83 -13.66
C VAL A 54 1.29 -13.58 -14.49
N ALA A 55 2.19 -12.73 -14.00
CA ALA A 55 3.46 -12.46 -14.68
C ALA A 55 4.31 -13.73 -14.81
N ASP A 56 4.44 -14.50 -13.72
CA ASP A 56 5.19 -15.75 -13.69
C ASP A 56 4.60 -16.78 -14.67
N HIS A 57 3.27 -16.94 -14.73
CA HIS A 57 2.63 -17.84 -15.69
C HIS A 57 3.05 -17.56 -17.13
N TYR A 58 2.98 -16.30 -17.56
CA TYR A 58 3.39 -15.92 -18.91
C TYR A 58 4.90 -16.01 -19.11
N TYR A 59 5.69 -15.69 -18.09
CA TYR A 59 7.14 -15.91 -18.10
C TYR A 59 7.46 -17.39 -18.35
N GLN A 60 6.83 -18.33 -17.63
CA GLN A 60 7.05 -19.77 -17.85
C GLN A 60 6.67 -20.21 -19.27
N LEU A 61 5.59 -19.67 -19.85
CA LEU A 61 5.22 -19.95 -21.25
C LEU A 61 6.28 -19.46 -22.25
N ALA A 62 6.93 -18.33 -21.98
CA ALA A 62 8.06 -17.85 -22.79
C ALA A 62 9.29 -18.75 -22.62
N GLN A 63 9.61 -19.16 -21.39
CA GLN A 63 10.73 -20.07 -21.11
C GLN A 63 10.57 -21.45 -21.76
N GLN A 64 9.33 -21.90 -21.94
CA GLN A 64 8.98 -23.14 -22.63
C GLN A 64 8.87 -22.96 -24.16
N HIS A 65 9.14 -21.76 -24.68
CA HIS A 65 8.99 -21.40 -26.10
C HIS A 65 7.57 -21.58 -26.67
N THR A 66 6.55 -21.67 -25.80
CA THR A 66 5.13 -21.69 -26.20
C THR A 66 4.68 -20.32 -26.72
N LEU A 67 5.23 -19.25 -26.15
CA LEU A 67 5.07 -17.87 -26.60
C LEU A 67 6.45 -17.25 -26.83
N SER A 68 6.53 -16.23 -27.69
CA SER A 68 7.69 -15.34 -27.69
C SER A 68 7.70 -14.51 -26.41
N GLU A 69 8.89 -14.04 -26.00
CA GLU A 69 9.03 -13.17 -24.82
C GLU A 69 8.16 -11.90 -24.93
N ASP A 70 8.12 -11.29 -26.12
CA ASP A 70 7.32 -10.09 -26.37
C ASP A 70 5.81 -10.36 -26.22
N GLU A 71 5.33 -11.50 -26.76
CA GLU A 71 3.92 -11.87 -26.66
C GLU A 71 3.55 -12.24 -25.22
N ALA A 72 4.43 -12.93 -24.50
CA ALA A 72 4.25 -13.23 -23.08
C ALA A 72 4.17 -11.95 -22.24
N LYS A 73 5.11 -11.02 -22.42
CA LYS A 73 5.10 -9.70 -21.76
C LYS A 73 3.82 -8.95 -22.05
N LYS A 74 3.42 -8.87 -23.32
CA LYS A 74 2.19 -8.18 -23.73
C LYS A 74 0.95 -8.75 -23.04
N ARG A 75 0.77 -10.08 -23.05
CA ARG A 75 -0.40 -10.73 -22.42
C ARG A 75 -0.38 -10.62 -20.90
N ALA A 76 0.79 -10.69 -20.28
CA ALA A 76 0.93 -10.45 -18.84
C ALA A 76 0.49 -9.03 -18.47
N LEU A 77 1.01 -8.02 -19.19
CA LEU A 77 0.67 -6.62 -18.93
C LEU A 77 -0.82 -6.35 -19.20
N GLU A 78 -1.41 -6.92 -20.24
CA GLU A 78 -2.84 -6.82 -20.53
C GLU A 78 -3.68 -7.37 -19.37
N ALA A 79 -3.38 -8.58 -18.91
CA ALA A 79 -4.08 -9.21 -17.79
C ALA A 79 -3.93 -8.41 -16.49
N ILE A 80 -2.70 -7.99 -16.15
CA ILE A 80 -2.41 -7.19 -14.95
C ILE A 80 -3.10 -5.83 -15.02
N SER A 81 -3.15 -5.20 -16.21
CA SER A 81 -3.80 -3.89 -16.40
C SER A 81 -5.31 -3.91 -16.14
N ALA A 82 -5.94 -5.08 -16.23
CA ALA A 82 -7.35 -5.29 -15.95
C ALA A 82 -7.65 -5.52 -14.44
N MET A 83 -6.63 -5.83 -13.63
CA MET A 83 -6.82 -6.09 -12.19
C MET A 83 -7.26 -4.82 -11.46
N ARG A 84 -8.28 -4.94 -10.61
CA ARG A 84 -8.83 -3.86 -9.78
C ARG A 84 -8.97 -4.31 -8.34
N TYR A 85 -8.86 -3.36 -7.42
CA TYR A 85 -9.00 -3.59 -5.99
C TYR A 85 -9.82 -2.48 -5.34
N GLY A 86 -10.83 -2.84 -4.54
CA GLY A 86 -11.75 -1.86 -3.96
C GLY A 86 -12.48 -1.06 -5.04
N SER A 87 -12.76 0.22 -4.76
CA SER A 87 -13.47 1.12 -5.68
C SER A 87 -12.60 1.70 -6.80
N ASP A 88 -11.35 2.03 -6.48
CA ASP A 88 -10.45 2.87 -7.28
C ASP A 88 -9.01 2.33 -7.34
N GLY A 89 -8.75 1.17 -6.74
CA GLY A 89 -7.42 0.55 -6.72
C GLY A 89 -7.10 -0.18 -8.03
N TYR A 90 -5.84 -0.07 -8.44
CA TYR A 90 -5.31 -0.65 -9.67
C TYR A 90 -3.86 -1.11 -9.47
N VAL A 91 -3.36 -1.94 -10.39
CA VAL A 91 -1.96 -2.38 -10.43
C VAL A 91 -1.24 -1.64 -11.55
N TYR A 92 -0.01 -1.18 -11.30
CA TYR A 92 0.89 -0.66 -12.32
C TYR A 92 2.21 -1.44 -12.27
N VAL A 93 2.99 -1.35 -13.34
CA VAL A 93 4.30 -2.01 -13.45
C VAL A 93 5.34 -0.99 -13.89
N ASN A 94 6.45 -0.89 -13.16
CA ASN A 94 7.66 -0.16 -13.55
C ASN A 94 8.87 -1.10 -13.47
N ASP A 95 9.94 -0.77 -14.18
CA ASP A 95 11.21 -1.48 -14.06
C ASP A 95 12.04 -1.01 -12.86
N SER A 96 13.21 -1.62 -12.64
CA SER A 96 14.13 -1.21 -11.55
C SER A 96 14.81 0.15 -11.77
N GLN A 97 14.58 0.83 -12.89
CA GLN A 97 15.11 2.15 -13.24
C GLN A 97 13.99 3.22 -13.30
N PRO A 98 13.14 3.24 -12.27
CA PRO A 98 11.72 3.65 -12.28
C PRO A 98 11.14 4.15 -13.63
N VAL A 99 11.28 3.37 -14.70
CA VAL A 99 10.58 3.60 -15.96
C VAL A 99 9.24 2.89 -15.90
N MET A 100 8.16 3.62 -16.17
CA MET A 100 6.84 3.03 -16.18
C MET A 100 6.69 2.09 -17.38
N ILE A 101 6.36 0.83 -17.13
CA ILE A 101 6.10 -0.17 -18.16
C ILE A 101 4.61 -0.19 -18.50
N MET A 102 3.73 -0.13 -17.49
CA MET A 102 2.28 -0.14 -17.67
C MET A 102 1.58 0.57 -16.52
N HIS A 103 0.83 1.63 -16.84
CA HIS A 103 -0.12 2.28 -15.94
C HIS A 103 -1.53 2.24 -16.54
N PRO A 104 -2.53 1.62 -15.89
CA PRO A 104 -3.84 1.40 -16.51
C PRO A 104 -4.69 2.68 -16.62
N ILE A 105 -4.54 3.61 -15.68
CA ILE A 105 -5.32 4.87 -15.65
C ILE A 105 -4.62 6.03 -16.37
N LYS A 106 -3.29 6.05 -16.40
CA LYS A 106 -2.47 7.14 -16.95
C LYS A 106 -1.48 6.59 -17.98
N PRO A 107 -1.96 6.07 -19.13
CA PRO A 107 -1.09 5.44 -20.13
C PRO A 107 -0.02 6.38 -20.70
N GLN A 108 -0.22 7.71 -20.60
CA GLN A 108 0.78 8.71 -20.98
C GLN A 108 2.06 8.65 -20.13
N LEU A 109 2.06 7.94 -19.00
CA LEU A 109 3.27 7.70 -18.20
C LEU A 109 4.12 6.57 -18.77
N ASN A 110 3.56 5.66 -19.58
CA ASN A 110 4.27 4.48 -20.05
C ASN A 110 5.48 4.89 -20.92
N GLY A 111 6.63 4.25 -20.68
CA GLY A 111 7.90 4.54 -21.32
C GLY A 111 8.65 5.76 -20.76
N THR A 112 8.09 6.46 -19.76
CA THR A 112 8.74 7.62 -19.14
C THR A 112 9.50 7.24 -17.88
N ASN A 113 10.66 7.88 -17.67
CA ASN A 113 11.40 7.76 -16.43
C ASN A 113 10.75 8.67 -15.36
N LEU A 114 10.35 8.07 -14.24
CA LEU A 114 9.61 8.75 -13.17
C LEU A 114 10.43 8.94 -11.89
N ALA A 115 11.77 8.79 -11.95
CA ALA A 115 12.65 8.94 -10.79
C ALA A 115 12.49 10.29 -10.08
N ASN A 116 12.25 11.35 -10.86
CA ASN A 116 12.13 12.73 -10.34
C ASN A 116 10.68 13.13 -10.04
N LEU A 117 9.69 12.24 -10.24
CA LEU A 117 8.30 12.55 -9.95
C LEU A 117 8.08 12.46 -8.44
N THR A 118 7.71 13.59 -7.85
CA THR A 118 7.42 13.71 -6.42
C THR A 118 5.94 13.88 -6.13
N ASP A 119 5.50 13.42 -4.96
CA ASP A 119 4.21 13.79 -4.39
C ASP A 119 4.26 15.22 -3.80
N PRO A 120 3.12 15.80 -3.38
CA PRO A 120 3.09 17.13 -2.74
C PRO A 120 3.93 17.29 -1.47
N ASN A 121 4.36 16.18 -0.84
CA ASN A 121 5.24 16.20 0.33
C ASN A 121 6.73 16.01 -0.04
N GLY A 122 7.05 15.93 -1.34
CA GLY A 122 8.41 15.75 -1.84
C GLY A 122 8.88 14.29 -1.90
N ILE A 123 7.99 13.30 -1.73
CA ILE A 123 8.35 11.88 -1.82
C ILE A 123 8.50 11.46 -3.29
N HIS A 124 9.68 10.94 -3.64
CA HIS A 124 9.95 10.35 -4.95
C HIS A 124 9.26 8.99 -5.09
N VAL A 125 7.97 8.99 -5.45
CA VAL A 125 7.07 7.84 -5.34
C VAL A 125 7.64 6.57 -5.99
N PHE A 126 8.09 6.67 -7.24
CA PHE A 126 8.56 5.51 -8.01
C PHE A 126 9.94 5.04 -7.57
N LEU A 127 10.81 5.97 -7.17
CA LEU A 127 12.14 5.63 -6.64
C LEU A 127 12.03 4.92 -5.30
N GLU A 128 11.20 5.42 -4.38
CA GLU A 128 10.96 4.74 -3.11
C GLU A 128 10.24 3.40 -3.30
N THR A 129 9.39 3.26 -4.33
CA THR A 129 8.75 1.98 -4.67
C THR A 129 9.78 0.95 -5.13
N VAL A 130 10.68 1.32 -6.04
CA VAL A 130 11.78 0.45 -6.48
C VAL A 130 12.67 0.06 -5.30
N LYS A 131 13.03 1.03 -4.46
CA LYS A 131 13.83 0.77 -3.26
C LYS A 131 13.12 -0.18 -2.31
N ALA A 132 11.83 0.02 -2.03
CA ALA A 132 11.05 -0.86 -1.16
C ALA A 132 10.94 -2.29 -1.73
N GLY A 133 10.73 -2.43 -3.04
CA GLY A 133 10.70 -3.73 -3.71
C GLY A 133 12.06 -4.45 -3.68
N ASN A 134 13.15 -3.73 -3.92
CA ASN A 134 14.51 -4.30 -3.92
C ASN A 134 15.02 -4.65 -2.51
N GLN A 135 14.52 -3.96 -1.48
CA GLN A 135 14.88 -4.23 -0.08
C GLN A 135 14.04 -5.32 0.57
N ALA A 136 12.89 -5.67 -0.02
CA ALA A 136 12.06 -6.77 0.45
C ALA A 136 12.79 -8.11 0.24
N GLY A 137 12.68 -9.02 1.22
CA GLY A 137 13.19 -10.37 1.08
C GLY A 137 12.46 -11.17 0.00
N PRO A 138 12.97 -12.35 -0.39
CA PRO A 138 12.28 -13.23 -1.33
C PRO A 138 10.86 -13.55 -0.86
N GLY A 139 9.87 -13.21 -1.69
CA GLY A 139 8.44 -13.43 -1.38
C GLY A 139 7.83 -12.40 -0.42
N GLU A 140 8.57 -11.38 -0.01
CA GLU A 140 8.06 -10.26 0.78
C GLU A 140 7.64 -9.09 -0.12
N VAL A 141 6.80 -8.21 0.41
CA VAL A 141 6.35 -7.00 -0.28
C VAL A 141 6.79 -5.75 0.47
N GLY A 142 7.30 -4.77 -0.29
CA GLY A 142 7.61 -3.44 0.23
C GLY A 142 6.37 -2.54 0.24
N TYR A 143 6.32 -1.60 1.18
CA TYR A 143 5.24 -0.62 1.27
C TYR A 143 5.81 0.80 1.25
N VAL A 144 5.18 1.67 0.45
CA VAL A 144 5.51 3.11 0.41
C VAL A 144 4.25 3.89 0.74
N SER A 145 4.38 4.87 1.62
CA SER A 145 3.29 5.82 1.93
C SER A 145 3.52 7.10 1.15
N TYR A 146 2.55 7.49 0.32
CA TYR A 146 2.63 8.66 -0.56
C TYR A 146 1.23 9.21 -0.84
N GLN A 147 1.16 10.42 -1.41
CA GLN A 147 -0.08 10.99 -1.92
C GLN A 147 -0.17 10.86 -3.45
N TRP A 148 -1.34 10.45 -3.96
CA TRP A 148 -1.58 10.35 -5.39
C TRP A 148 -3.01 10.78 -5.73
N PRO A 149 -3.22 11.44 -6.90
CA PRO A 149 -4.56 11.75 -7.36
C PRO A 149 -5.36 10.45 -7.55
N LYS A 150 -6.54 10.38 -6.93
CA LYS A 150 -7.48 9.26 -7.14
C LYS A 150 -7.92 9.21 -8.61
N SER A 151 -8.08 8.01 -9.15
CA SER A 151 -8.80 7.84 -10.42
C SER A 151 -10.24 8.29 -10.19
N ARG A 152 -10.69 9.33 -10.91
CA ARG A 152 -12.08 9.79 -10.84
C ARG A 152 -13.04 8.71 -11.33
#